data_AF-A0A135T803-F1
#
_entry.id   AF-A0A135T803-F1
#
_cell.length_a   1.000
_cell.length_b   1.000
_cell.length_c   1.000
_cell.angle_alpha   90.00
_cell.angle_beta   90.00
_cell.angle_gamma   90.00
#
_symmetry.space_group_name_H-M   'P 1'
#
loop_
_entity.id
_entity.type
_entity.pdbx_description
1 polymer ?
#
loop_
_entity_poly.entity_id
_entity_poly.type
_entity_poly.pdbx_seq_one_letter_code
_entity_poly.pdbx_strand_id
1 'polypeptide(L)'
;MADKKASAYGAPAGDTDFRKTYDLDEYAAKAKDREAKEKEEAKARYEAKLAGKKYYKPLTGDETLTQARRNVLDLSAQVGKTQLVPAGAGVGKRGRSAGFYCEPCDLTFKDNKQFVEHLNTPQHLANTGQKTEVKRASAEEVRDRIEWHWQRKLDLEKEKATSLQDRLALREEENAKEAEERRKKRKDADERRRAEKEAAEKVKTEYGDDVRIEGEHDEDDMMAAMGITGFGGTKKK
;
A
#
# COMPACT_ATOMS: atom_id res chain seq x y z
N MET A 1 -40.20 -22.36 12.64
CA MET A 1 -39.85 -23.05 13.90
C MET A 1 -40.22 -24.52 13.78
N ALA A 2 -39.32 -25.31 13.20
CA ALA A 2 -39.35 -26.77 13.24
C ALA A 2 -37.89 -27.21 13.33
N ASP A 3 -37.44 -27.57 14.53
CA ASP A 3 -36.09 -28.06 14.80
C ASP A 3 -35.81 -29.34 14.00
N LYS A 4 -35.09 -29.20 12.88
CA LYS A 4 -34.67 -30.32 12.03
C LYS A 4 -33.34 -30.93 12.50
N LYS A 5 -33.20 -31.16 13.81
CA LYS A 5 -32.10 -31.95 14.40
C LYS A 5 -32.59 -32.94 15.46
N ALA A 6 -33.80 -33.47 15.34
CA ALA A 6 -34.26 -34.60 16.15
C ALA A 6 -34.23 -35.89 15.32
N SER A 7 -33.40 -36.86 15.72
CA SER A 7 -33.57 -38.25 15.29
C SER A 7 -34.79 -38.85 16.02
N ALA A 8 -35.34 -39.95 15.50
CA ALA A 8 -36.50 -40.64 16.06
C ALA A 8 -36.33 -41.05 17.55
N TYR A 9 -35.11 -41.00 18.09
CA TYR A 9 -34.79 -41.28 19.50
C TYR A 9 -33.94 -40.16 20.12
N GLY A 10 -34.37 -38.89 20.04
CA GLY A 10 -34.02 -37.82 21.00
C GLY A 10 -32.54 -37.44 21.24
N ALA A 11 -31.56 -38.11 20.63
CA ALA A 11 -30.14 -37.83 20.79
C ALA A 11 -29.64 -36.96 19.63
N PRO A 12 -28.87 -35.88 19.91
CA PRO A 12 -28.30 -35.03 18.87
C PRO A 12 -27.22 -35.80 18.12
N ALA A 13 -27.45 -36.09 16.84
CA ALA A 13 -26.45 -36.73 15.98
C ALA A 13 -25.34 -35.71 15.65
N GLY A 14 -24.28 -35.70 16.45
CA GLY A 14 -23.10 -34.83 16.30
C GLY A 14 -22.13 -35.21 15.17
N ASP A 15 -22.44 -36.22 14.36
CA ASP A 15 -21.53 -36.78 13.33
C ASP A 15 -21.82 -36.27 11.91
N THR A 16 -22.27 -35.01 11.78
CA THR A 16 -22.49 -34.36 10.47
C THR A 16 -22.02 -32.92 10.39
N ASP A 17 -21.31 -32.42 11.41
CA ASP A 17 -20.87 -31.03 11.49
C ASP A 17 -19.73 -30.68 10.50
N PHE A 18 -19.23 -31.65 9.73
CA PHE A 18 -18.37 -31.41 8.55
C PHE A 18 -19.13 -30.83 7.34
N ARG A 19 -20.47 -30.86 7.36
CA ARG A 19 -21.31 -30.34 6.27
C ARG A 19 -21.66 -28.88 6.53
N LYS A 20 -21.44 -28.03 5.53
CA LYS A 20 -21.78 -26.60 5.58
C LYS A 20 -23.30 -26.43 5.82
N THR A 21 -23.69 -26.08 7.04
CA THR A 21 -25.07 -25.77 7.39
C THR A 21 -25.39 -24.35 6.93
N TYR A 22 -26.35 -24.22 6.03
CA TYR A 22 -26.88 -22.92 5.61
C TYR A 22 -27.92 -22.47 6.63
N ASP A 23 -27.70 -21.33 7.27
CA ASP A 23 -28.70 -20.69 8.10
C ASP A 23 -29.78 -20.08 7.21
N LEU A 24 -30.97 -20.70 7.18
CA LEU A 24 -32.06 -20.27 6.32
C LEU A 24 -32.53 -18.84 6.64
N ASP A 25 -32.44 -18.42 7.90
CA ASP A 25 -32.90 -17.10 8.33
C ASP A 25 -31.91 -16.01 7.92
N GLU A 26 -30.60 -16.27 8.05
CA GLU A 26 -29.55 -15.36 7.56
C GLU A 26 -29.63 -15.19 6.03
N TYR A 27 -29.84 -16.28 5.29
CA TYR A 27 -29.97 -16.23 3.83
C TYR A 27 -31.28 -15.55 3.41
N ALA A 28 -32.37 -15.74 4.15
CA ALA A 28 -33.63 -15.03 3.90
C ALA A 28 -33.49 -13.52 4.16
N ALA A 29 -32.75 -13.11 5.21
CA ALA A 29 -32.43 -11.71 5.46
C ALA A 29 -31.58 -11.11 4.34
N LYS A 30 -30.49 -11.79 3.94
CA LYS A 30 -29.65 -11.37 2.80
C LYS A 30 -30.42 -11.27 1.48
N ALA A 31 -31.38 -12.19 1.25
CA ALA A 31 -32.24 -12.15 0.08
C ALA A 31 -33.15 -10.91 0.10
N LYS A 32 -33.77 -10.60 1.24
CA LYS A 32 -34.60 -9.40 1.42
C LYS A 32 -33.80 -8.11 1.24
N ASP A 33 -32.59 -8.05 1.78
CA ASP A 33 -31.70 -6.88 1.61
C ASP A 33 -31.32 -6.67 0.15
N ARG A 34 -31.04 -7.75 -0.58
CA ARG A 34 -30.77 -7.70 -2.02
C ARG A 34 -32.00 -7.25 -2.81
N GLU A 35 -33.17 -7.82 -2.52
CA GLU A 35 -34.43 -7.41 -3.17
C GLU A 35 -34.79 -5.95 -2.89
N ALA A 36 -34.54 -5.45 -1.67
CA ALA A 36 -34.75 -4.06 -1.32
C ALA A 36 -33.84 -3.15 -2.15
N LYS A 37 -32.54 -3.46 -2.24
CA LYS A 37 -31.57 -2.72 -3.07
C LYS A 37 -31.95 -2.77 -4.55
N GLU A 38 -32.35 -3.92 -5.07
CA GLU A 38 -32.80 -4.04 -6.47
C GLU A 38 -34.07 -3.23 -6.75
N LYS A 39 -35.02 -3.17 -5.80
CA LYS A 39 -36.23 -2.34 -5.92
C LYS A 39 -35.89 -0.84 -5.88
N GLU A 40 -34.97 -0.41 -5.03
CA GLU A 40 -34.49 0.98 -5.00
C GLU A 40 -33.78 1.35 -6.30
N GLU A 41 -32.87 0.49 -6.79
CA GLU A 41 -32.21 0.69 -8.07
C GLU A 41 -33.22 0.69 -9.24
N ALA A 42 -34.26 -0.15 -9.21
CA ALA A 42 -35.30 -0.18 -10.22
C ALA A 42 -36.14 1.10 -10.24
N LYS A 43 -36.49 1.64 -9.07
CA LYS A 43 -37.17 2.94 -8.96
C LYS A 43 -36.30 4.06 -9.52
N ALA A 44 -35.04 4.13 -9.11
CA ALA A 44 -34.11 5.13 -9.59
C ALA A 44 -33.85 5.03 -11.11
N ARG A 45 -33.83 3.81 -11.67
CA ARG A 45 -33.80 3.60 -13.13
C ARG A 45 -35.06 4.10 -13.83
N TYR A 46 -36.23 3.86 -13.24
CA TYR A 46 -37.50 4.31 -13.79
C TYR A 46 -37.59 5.85 -13.78
N GLU A 47 -37.19 6.49 -12.69
CA GLU A 47 -37.12 7.95 -12.58
C GLU A 47 -36.12 8.56 -13.56
N ALA A 48 -34.92 7.97 -13.70
CA ALA A 48 -33.95 8.40 -14.69
C ALA A 48 -34.50 8.28 -16.13
N LYS A 49 -35.20 7.18 -16.43
CA LYS A 49 -35.85 6.96 -17.72
C LYS A 49 -36.96 7.99 -17.99
N LEU A 50 -37.76 8.32 -16.96
CA LEU A 50 -38.79 9.36 -17.05
C LEU A 50 -38.17 10.74 -17.34
N ALA A 51 -37.02 11.03 -16.72
CA ALA A 51 -36.23 12.23 -16.97
C ALA A 51 -35.43 12.20 -18.28
N GLY A 52 -35.53 11.13 -19.09
CA GLY A 52 -34.80 10.95 -20.34
C GLY A 52 -33.29 10.74 -20.18
N LYS A 53 -32.79 10.52 -18.96
CA LYS A 53 -31.37 10.32 -18.65
C LYS A 53 -31.05 8.83 -18.49
N LYS A 54 -29.82 8.44 -18.83
CA LYS A 54 -29.32 7.08 -18.52
C LYS A 54 -29.02 6.99 -17.03
N TYR A 55 -29.50 5.93 -16.38
CA TYR A 55 -29.20 5.66 -14.99
C TYR A 55 -27.75 5.19 -14.82
N TYR A 56 -27.03 5.84 -13.92
CA TYR A 56 -25.73 5.40 -13.43
C TYR A 56 -25.85 5.20 -11.91
N LYS A 57 -25.26 4.12 -11.40
CA LYS A 57 -25.23 3.88 -9.96
C LYS A 57 -24.49 5.05 -9.29
N PRO A 58 -25.08 5.70 -8.28
CA PRO A 58 -24.42 6.80 -7.61
C PRO A 58 -23.14 6.32 -6.95
N LEU A 59 -22.13 7.18 -7.04
CA LEU A 59 -20.80 6.97 -6.53
C LEU A 59 -20.78 6.94 -5.01
N THR A 60 -20.09 5.98 -4.39
CA THR A 60 -20.06 5.79 -2.93
C THR A 60 -19.20 6.81 -2.17
N GLY A 61 -18.55 7.74 -2.87
CA GLY A 61 -17.79 8.84 -2.25
C GLY A 61 -16.32 8.53 -1.96
N ASP A 62 -15.96 7.25 -1.81
CA ASP A 62 -14.57 6.79 -1.58
C ASP A 62 -13.72 6.74 -2.86
N GLU A 63 -14.19 7.37 -3.94
CA GLU A 63 -13.57 7.20 -5.25
C GLU A 63 -12.32 8.03 -5.47
N THR A 64 -11.35 7.39 -6.10
CA THR A 64 -10.11 8.03 -6.50
C THR A 64 -10.26 8.71 -7.87
N LEU A 65 -9.54 9.80 -8.07
CA LEU A 65 -9.44 10.42 -9.40
C LEU A 65 -8.66 9.50 -10.33
N THR A 66 -8.96 9.55 -11.63
CA THR A 66 -8.25 8.71 -12.62
C THR A 66 -6.76 9.00 -12.54
N GLN A 67 -5.97 7.94 -12.30
CA GLN A 67 -4.52 7.99 -12.29
C GLN A 67 -3.96 7.27 -13.51
N ALA A 68 -2.73 7.63 -13.90
CA ALA A 68 -1.99 6.85 -14.87
C ALA A 68 -1.80 5.42 -14.36
N ARG A 69 -2.01 4.43 -15.24
CA ARG A 69 -1.86 3.01 -14.89
C ARG A 69 -0.42 2.75 -14.47
N ARG A 70 -0.23 2.16 -13.29
CA ARG A 70 1.10 1.80 -12.77
C ARG A 70 1.63 0.50 -13.36
N ASN A 71 0.72 -0.41 -13.73
CA ASN A 71 1.07 -1.71 -14.25
C ASN A 71 1.09 -1.66 -15.78
N VAL A 72 2.18 -2.15 -16.37
CA VAL A 72 2.27 -2.40 -17.80
C VAL A 72 1.38 -3.61 -18.11
N LEU A 73 0.47 -3.46 -19.07
CA LEU A 73 -0.34 -4.58 -19.53
C LEU A 73 0.55 -5.56 -20.30
N ASP A 74 0.71 -6.77 -19.78
CA ASP A 74 1.42 -7.83 -20.49
C ASP A 74 0.51 -8.47 -21.55
N LEU A 75 0.55 -7.87 -22.74
CA LEU A 75 -0.16 -8.40 -23.92
C LEU A 75 0.64 -9.50 -24.64
N SER A 76 1.89 -9.75 -24.22
CA SER A 76 2.81 -10.68 -24.88
C SER A 76 2.66 -12.12 -24.35
N ALA A 77 2.21 -12.27 -23.10
CA ALA A 77 2.03 -13.57 -22.46
C ALA A 77 1.13 -14.55 -23.22
N GLN A 78 0.24 -14.07 -24.09
CA GLN A 78 -0.73 -14.89 -24.82
C GLN A 78 -0.36 -15.08 -26.31
N VAL A 79 0.77 -14.51 -26.76
CA VAL A 79 1.27 -14.69 -28.12
C VAL A 79 1.77 -16.12 -28.30
N GLY A 80 1.27 -16.81 -29.33
CA GLY A 80 1.68 -18.18 -29.67
C GLY A 80 1.06 -19.29 -28.80
N LYS A 81 0.19 -18.96 -27.84
CA LYS A 81 -0.49 -19.95 -27.00
C LYS A 81 -1.88 -20.26 -27.56
N THR A 82 -2.19 -21.54 -27.75
CA THR A 82 -3.54 -22.01 -28.06
C THR A 82 -4.20 -22.50 -26.78
N GLN A 83 -5.38 -21.98 -26.45
CA GLN A 83 -6.12 -22.37 -25.26
C GLN A 83 -7.44 -23.03 -25.66
N LEU A 84 -7.71 -24.22 -25.10
CA LEU A 84 -8.99 -24.87 -25.26
C LEU A 84 -10.03 -24.16 -24.39
N VAL A 85 -11.07 -23.61 -25.01
CA VAL A 85 -12.18 -22.96 -24.32
C VAL A 85 -13.32 -23.97 -24.19
N PRO A 86 -13.75 -24.35 -22.96
CA PRO A 86 -14.88 -25.25 -22.82
C PRO A 86 -16.15 -24.59 -23.36
N ALA A 87 -16.98 -25.36 -24.05
CA ALA A 87 -18.27 -24.89 -24.53
C ALA A 87 -19.14 -24.50 -23.32
N GLY A 88 -19.39 -23.20 -23.15
CA GLY A 88 -20.09 -22.62 -21.99
C GLY A 88 -19.22 -21.80 -21.03
N ALA A 89 -17.90 -21.69 -21.25
CA ALA A 89 -17.01 -20.86 -20.42
C ALA A 89 -17.39 -19.37 -20.41
N GLY A 90 -18.12 -18.92 -21.45
CA GLY A 90 -18.68 -17.57 -21.52
C GLY A 90 -19.76 -17.46 -22.58
N VAL A 91 -20.73 -16.59 -22.31
CA VAL A 91 -21.79 -16.21 -23.27
C VAL A 91 -21.40 -14.85 -23.84
N GLY A 92 -20.92 -14.84 -25.09
CA GLY A 92 -20.44 -13.64 -25.75
C GLY A 92 -19.17 -13.08 -25.09
N LYS A 93 -19.23 -11.84 -24.62
CA LYS A 93 -18.12 -11.17 -23.91
C LYS A 93 -18.12 -11.44 -22.40
N ARG A 94 -19.15 -12.08 -21.83
CA ARG A 94 -19.20 -12.36 -20.38
C ARG A 94 -18.70 -13.76 -20.08
N GLY A 95 -17.95 -13.90 -18.98
CA GLY A 95 -17.34 -15.17 -18.57
C GLY A 95 -15.93 -15.36 -19.12
N ARG A 96 -15.23 -16.42 -18.69
CA ARG A 96 -13.81 -16.68 -19.02
C ARG A 96 -13.66 -17.36 -20.38
N SER A 97 -14.08 -16.71 -21.46
CA SER A 97 -13.77 -17.15 -22.82
C SER A 97 -12.33 -16.79 -23.24
N ALA A 98 -11.84 -17.32 -24.37
CA ALA A 98 -10.48 -17.01 -24.84
C ALA A 98 -10.26 -15.51 -25.06
N GLY A 99 -9.16 -15.00 -24.50
CA GLY A 99 -8.71 -13.61 -24.65
C GLY A 99 -8.24 -13.01 -23.33
N PHE A 100 -8.20 -11.68 -23.28
CA PHE A 100 -7.92 -10.90 -22.08
C PHE A 100 -9.16 -10.79 -21.23
N TYR A 101 -9.03 -11.10 -19.94
CA TYR A 101 -10.13 -11.04 -19.01
C TYR A 101 -9.99 -9.84 -18.06
N CYS A 102 -11.11 -9.16 -17.82
CA CYS A 102 -11.25 -8.07 -16.87
C CYS A 102 -12.03 -8.53 -15.64
N GLU A 103 -11.33 -8.66 -14.50
CA GLU A 103 -11.92 -9.01 -13.19
C GLU A 103 -13.06 -8.10 -12.73
N PRO A 104 -12.93 -6.76 -12.73
CA PRO A 104 -13.99 -5.89 -12.19
C PRO A 104 -15.24 -5.80 -13.07
N CYS A 105 -15.19 -6.25 -14.32
CA CYS A 105 -16.32 -6.15 -15.26
C CYS A 105 -16.89 -7.50 -15.68
N ASP A 106 -16.22 -8.61 -15.33
CA ASP A 106 -16.54 -9.95 -15.80
C ASP A 106 -16.62 -10.07 -17.34
N LEU A 107 -15.78 -9.32 -18.04
CA LEU A 107 -15.74 -9.26 -19.50
C LEU A 107 -14.43 -9.81 -20.06
N THR A 108 -14.53 -10.60 -21.13
CA THR A 108 -13.41 -11.03 -21.95
C THR A 108 -13.39 -10.32 -23.30
N PHE A 109 -12.18 -9.98 -23.72
CA PHE A 109 -11.89 -9.32 -24.99
C PHE A 109 -10.88 -10.14 -25.77
N LYS A 110 -11.19 -10.39 -27.04
CA LYS A 110 -10.32 -11.13 -27.95
C LYS A 110 -9.18 -10.28 -28.51
N ASP A 111 -9.42 -8.97 -28.62
CA ASP A 111 -8.48 -8.01 -29.19
C ASP A 111 -7.84 -7.13 -28.11
N ASN A 112 -6.53 -6.88 -28.25
CA ASN A 112 -5.77 -6.01 -27.35
C ASN A 112 -6.34 -4.59 -27.31
N LYS A 113 -6.72 -4.04 -28.48
CA LYS A 113 -7.27 -2.68 -28.59
C LYS A 113 -8.58 -2.55 -27.84
N GLN A 114 -9.49 -3.51 -28.03
CA GLN A 114 -10.78 -3.53 -27.32
C GLN A 114 -10.59 -3.67 -25.81
N PHE A 115 -9.60 -4.44 -25.36
CA PHE A 115 -9.28 -4.56 -23.93
C PHE A 115 -8.77 -3.23 -23.35
N VAL A 116 -7.84 -2.55 -24.05
CA VAL A 116 -7.30 -1.26 -23.61
C VAL A 116 -8.37 -0.18 -23.60
N GLU A 117 -9.22 -0.14 -24.62
CA GLU A 117 -10.38 0.76 -24.69
C GLU A 117 -11.35 0.48 -23.55
N HIS A 118 -11.67 -0.79 -23.28
CA HIS A 118 -12.54 -1.16 -22.17
C HIS A 118 -12.02 -0.63 -20.83
N LEU A 119 -10.73 -0.78 -20.55
CA LEU A 119 -10.12 -0.27 -19.32
C LEU A 119 -10.22 1.26 -19.18
N ASN A 120 -10.38 2.00 -20.28
CA ASN A 120 -10.57 3.45 -20.28
C ASN A 120 -12.05 3.86 -20.29
N THR A 121 -12.99 2.93 -20.45
CA THR A 121 -14.42 3.28 -20.48
C THR A 121 -14.90 3.71 -19.10
N PRO A 122 -15.86 4.67 -19.02
CA PRO A 122 -16.43 5.11 -17.74
C PRO A 122 -17.13 3.96 -17.00
N GLN A 123 -17.59 2.93 -17.72
CA GLN A 123 -18.16 1.73 -17.10
C GLN A 123 -17.12 0.94 -16.30
N HIS A 124 -15.92 0.76 -16.83
CA HIS A 124 -14.85 0.08 -16.10
C HIS A 124 -14.37 0.92 -14.92
N LEU A 125 -14.19 2.23 -15.13
CA LEU A 125 -13.76 3.15 -14.07
C LEU A 125 -14.77 3.21 -12.91
N ALA A 126 -16.07 3.26 -13.21
CA ALA A 126 -17.10 3.18 -12.17
C ALA A 126 -17.08 1.86 -11.40
N ASN A 127 -16.79 0.74 -12.07
CA ASN A 127 -16.66 -0.56 -11.39
C ASN A 127 -15.39 -0.66 -10.54
N THR A 128 -14.33 0.06 -10.88
CA THR A 128 -13.07 0.11 -10.12
C THR A 128 -13.03 1.22 -9.06
N GLY A 129 -14.09 2.03 -8.94
CA GLY A 129 -14.16 3.13 -7.98
C GLY A 129 -13.30 4.33 -8.38
N GLN A 130 -13.15 4.57 -9.68
CA GLN A 130 -12.42 5.70 -10.24
C GLN A 130 -13.35 6.67 -10.96
N LYS A 131 -13.18 7.97 -10.67
CA LYS A 131 -13.83 9.05 -11.42
C LYS A 131 -13.08 9.31 -12.71
N THR A 132 -13.80 9.62 -13.79
CA THR A 132 -13.22 10.05 -15.09
C THR A 132 -12.48 11.39 -15.01
N GLU A 133 -12.57 12.09 -13.90
CA GLU A 133 -11.90 13.37 -13.66
C GLU A 133 -10.43 13.15 -13.29
N VAL A 134 -9.57 14.03 -13.79
CA VAL A 134 -8.12 14.01 -13.55
C VAL A 134 -7.73 15.26 -12.76
N LYS A 135 -6.78 15.12 -11.81
CA LYS A 135 -6.22 16.26 -11.08
C LYS A 135 -5.47 17.19 -12.05
N ARG A 136 -5.71 18.50 -11.95
CA ARG A 136 -4.87 19.49 -12.65
C ARG A 136 -3.52 19.57 -11.94
N ALA A 137 -2.44 19.48 -12.71
CA ALA A 137 -1.09 19.52 -12.17
C ALA A 137 -0.70 20.94 -11.74
N SER A 138 0.06 21.05 -10.65
CA SER A 138 0.70 22.31 -10.24
C SER A 138 2.03 22.54 -10.97
N ALA A 139 2.53 23.78 -10.96
CA ALA A 139 3.83 24.08 -11.57
C ALA A 139 5.00 23.36 -10.86
N GLU A 140 4.88 23.15 -9.55
CA GLU A 140 5.87 22.43 -8.73
C GLU A 140 5.87 20.94 -9.08
N GLU A 141 4.69 20.30 -9.16
CA GLU A 141 4.56 18.90 -9.55
C GLU A 141 5.17 18.61 -10.93
N VAL A 142 5.07 19.55 -11.86
CA VAL A 142 5.68 19.44 -13.20
C VAL A 142 7.20 19.51 -13.12
N ARG A 143 7.76 20.40 -12.30
CA ARG A 143 9.22 20.51 -12.10
C ARG A 143 9.78 19.22 -11.50
N ASP A 144 9.17 18.72 -10.44
CA ASP A 144 9.56 17.47 -9.78
C ASP A 144 9.51 16.28 -10.76
N ARG A 145 8.48 16.24 -11.61
CA ARG A 145 8.34 15.21 -12.65
C ARG A 145 9.48 15.30 -13.67
N ILE A 146 9.84 16.51 -14.13
CA ILE A 146 10.92 16.74 -15.08
C ILE A 146 12.26 16.32 -14.49
N GLU A 147 12.53 16.72 -13.24
CA GLU A 147 13.75 16.34 -12.52
C GLU A 147 13.85 14.82 -12.36
N TRP A 148 12.75 14.15 -12.01
CA TRP A 148 12.71 12.69 -11.94
C TRP A 148 13.05 12.03 -13.29
N HIS A 149 12.50 12.54 -14.39
CA HIS A 149 12.82 12.03 -15.73
C HIS A 149 14.26 12.31 -16.15
N TRP A 150 14.81 13.46 -15.76
CA TRP A 150 16.20 13.82 -16.00
C TRP A 150 17.15 12.89 -15.25
N GLN A 151 16.93 12.68 -13.95
CA GLN A 151 17.71 11.74 -13.12
C GLN A 151 17.67 10.33 -13.70
N ARG A 152 16.47 9.84 -14.06
CA ARG A 152 16.33 8.52 -14.69
C ARG A 152 17.11 8.39 -16.00
N LYS A 153 17.22 9.46 -16.81
CA LYS A 153 18.05 9.46 -18.02
C LYS A 153 19.54 9.37 -17.68
N LEU A 154 20.00 10.16 -16.72
CA LEU A 154 21.39 10.13 -16.27
C LEU A 154 21.77 8.75 -15.72
N ASP A 155 20.89 8.12 -14.95
CA ASP A 155 21.15 6.78 -14.41
C ASP A 155 21.24 5.73 -15.51
N LEU A 156 20.34 5.77 -16.49
CA LEU A 156 20.42 4.90 -17.68
C LEU A 156 21.70 5.15 -18.51
N GLU A 157 22.24 6.37 -18.52
CA GLU A 157 23.52 6.69 -19.17
C GLU A 157 24.71 6.13 -18.38
N LYS A 158 24.70 6.23 -17.05
CA LYS A 158 25.69 5.59 -16.18
C LYS A 158 25.68 4.08 -16.33
N GLU A 159 24.51 3.45 -16.43
CA GLU A 159 24.38 2.01 -16.66
C GLU A 159 24.95 1.56 -18.01
N LYS A 160 24.93 2.44 -19.02
CA LYS A 160 25.53 2.20 -20.34
C LYS A 160 27.05 2.34 -20.35
N ALA A 161 27.68 2.75 -19.24
CA ALA A 161 29.13 2.79 -19.12
C ALA A 161 29.72 1.37 -19.21
N THR A 162 30.24 1.04 -20.40
CA THR A 162 30.81 -0.27 -20.73
C THR A 162 32.31 -0.35 -20.45
N SER A 163 33.01 0.79 -20.34
CA SER A 163 34.45 0.79 -20.09
C SER A 163 34.79 0.54 -18.62
N LEU A 164 35.94 -0.10 -18.36
CA LEU A 164 36.40 -0.43 -17.01
C LEU A 164 36.77 0.81 -16.18
N GLN A 165 37.29 1.85 -16.85
CA GLN A 165 37.65 3.12 -16.22
C GLN A 165 36.40 3.89 -15.77
N ASP A 166 35.37 3.95 -16.62
CA ASP A 166 34.10 4.61 -16.27
C ASP A 166 33.42 3.93 -15.08
N ARG A 167 33.48 2.59 -15.02
CA ARG A 167 32.95 1.81 -13.88
C ARG A 167 33.71 2.05 -12.59
N LEU A 168 35.03 2.23 -12.64
CA LEU A 168 35.85 2.55 -11.46
C LEU A 168 35.55 3.97 -10.97
N ALA A 169 35.49 4.95 -11.87
CA ALA A 169 35.14 6.33 -11.53
C ALA A 169 33.76 6.43 -10.88
N LEU A 170 32.74 5.75 -11.44
CA LEU A 170 31.40 5.69 -10.85
C LEU A 170 31.41 5.08 -9.44
N ARG A 171 32.23 4.05 -9.21
CA ARG A 171 32.33 3.39 -7.91
C ARG A 171 33.06 4.25 -6.88
N GLU A 172 34.06 5.01 -7.30
CA GLU A 172 34.74 6.00 -6.44
C GLU A 172 33.80 7.14 -6.05
N GLU A 173 32.99 7.65 -6.98
CA GLU A 173 31.96 8.66 -6.68
C GLU A 173 30.88 8.13 -5.72
N GLU A 174 30.41 6.90 -5.90
CA GLU A 174 29.47 6.23 -4.99
C GLU A 174 30.07 6.09 -3.58
N ASN A 175 31.33 5.61 -3.47
CA ASN A 175 32.02 5.47 -2.20
C ASN A 175 32.24 6.82 -1.50
N ALA A 176 32.53 7.89 -2.27
CA ALA A 176 32.69 9.23 -1.74
C ALA A 176 31.36 9.76 -1.18
N LYS A 177 30.25 9.56 -1.90
CA LYS A 177 28.91 9.92 -1.42
C LYS A 177 28.53 9.14 -0.17
N GLU A 178 28.80 7.83 -0.11
CA GLU A 178 28.54 7.03 1.09
C GLU A 178 29.38 7.51 2.27
N ALA A 179 30.65 7.88 2.03
CA ALA A 179 31.51 8.45 3.07
C ALA A 179 30.98 9.81 3.57
N GLU A 180 30.47 10.66 2.69
CA GLU A 180 29.83 11.92 3.05
C GLU A 180 28.52 11.72 3.82
N GLU A 181 27.68 10.78 3.41
CA GLU A 181 26.46 10.43 4.17
C GLU A 181 26.79 9.86 5.54
N ARG A 182 27.81 9.00 5.64
CA ARG A 182 28.31 8.50 6.94
C ARG A 182 28.82 9.65 7.80
N ARG A 183 29.48 10.66 7.21
CA ARG A 183 29.91 11.86 7.93
C ARG A 183 28.72 12.71 8.39
N LYS A 184 27.68 12.88 7.56
CA LYS A 184 26.44 13.58 7.94
C LYS A 184 25.70 12.86 9.05
N LYS A 185 25.49 11.54 8.93
CA LYS A 185 24.87 10.72 9.98
C LYS A 185 25.62 10.79 11.31
N ARG A 186 26.96 10.83 11.29
CA ARG A 186 27.78 11.04 12.50
C ARG A 186 27.54 12.43 13.12
N LYS A 187 27.52 13.48 12.30
CA LYS A 187 27.23 14.85 12.77
C LYS A 187 25.82 14.96 13.35
N ASP A 188 24.82 14.43 12.66
CA ASP A 188 23.42 14.46 13.13
C ASP A 188 23.26 13.66 14.44
N ALA A 189 23.98 12.55 14.60
CA ALA A 189 23.98 11.77 15.84
C ALA A 189 24.69 12.52 16.99
N ASP A 190 25.81 13.19 16.70
CA ASP A 190 26.51 14.01 17.69
C ASP A 190 25.70 15.24 18.11
N GLU A 191 24.98 15.88 17.18
CA GLU A 191 24.06 16.98 17.46
C GLU A 191 22.86 16.53 18.28
N ARG A 192 22.26 15.37 17.96
CA ARG A 192 21.21 14.77 18.80
C ARG A 192 21.70 14.48 20.21
N ARG A 193 22.90 13.91 20.36
CA ARG A 193 23.51 13.64 21.67
C ARG A 193 23.81 14.92 22.45
N ARG A 194 24.15 16.02 21.79
CA ARG A 194 24.33 17.34 22.42
C ARG A 194 22.99 17.93 22.87
N ALA A 195 21.96 17.87 22.03
CA ALA A 195 20.63 18.32 22.37
C ALA A 195 20.03 17.54 23.56
N GLU A 196 20.24 16.22 23.62
CA GLU A 196 19.83 15.39 24.76
C GLU A 196 20.59 15.77 26.05
N LYS A 197 21.89 16.09 25.95
CA LYS A 197 22.67 16.57 27.11
C LYS A 197 22.22 17.94 27.59
N GLU A 198 21.97 18.89 26.68
CA GLU A 198 21.45 20.21 27.04
C GLU A 198 20.03 20.13 27.63
N ALA A 199 19.20 19.20 27.14
CA ALA A 199 17.90 18.92 27.75
C ALA A 199 18.04 18.30 29.14
N ALA A 200 18.98 17.37 29.34
CA ALA A 200 19.26 16.77 30.65
C ALA A 200 19.86 17.77 31.64
N GLU A 201 20.72 18.69 31.19
CA GLU A 201 21.26 19.78 32.01
C GLU A 201 20.18 20.78 32.39
N LYS A 202 19.28 21.15 31.47
CA LYS A 202 18.11 21.99 31.79
C LYS A 202 17.20 21.35 32.83
N VAL A 203 16.93 20.05 32.70
CA VAL A 203 16.17 19.28 33.71
C VAL A 203 16.91 19.22 35.05
N LYS A 204 18.23 19.09 35.06
CA LYS A 204 19.03 19.13 36.31
C LYS A 204 19.04 20.53 36.94
N THR A 205 19.09 21.60 36.16
CA THR A 205 19.01 22.98 36.69
C THR A 205 17.63 23.31 37.24
N GLU A 206 16.56 22.78 36.63
CA GLU A 206 15.19 22.94 37.15
C GLU A 206 14.95 22.12 38.42
N TYR A 207 15.67 21.02 38.64
CA TYR A 207 15.60 20.22 39.87
C TYR A 207 16.61 20.64 40.96
N GLY A 208 17.56 21.52 40.63
CA GLY A 208 18.66 21.92 41.51
C GLY A 208 18.42 23.18 42.34
N ASP A 209 17.33 23.92 42.12
CA ASP A 209 17.07 25.19 42.81
C ASP A 209 16.25 25.04 44.12
N ASP A 210 15.84 23.82 44.50
CA ASP A 210 14.91 23.62 45.64
C ASP A 210 15.35 22.64 46.74
N VAL A 211 16.60 22.13 46.77
CA VAL A 211 17.10 21.38 47.95
C VAL A 211 18.59 21.59 48.19
N ARG A 212 18.94 22.65 48.92
CA ARG A 212 20.21 22.72 49.67
C ARG A 212 20.07 21.89 50.95
N ILE A 213 20.46 20.62 50.90
CA ILE A 213 20.78 19.82 52.09
C ILE A 213 22.27 19.51 52.06
N GLU A 214 22.95 19.95 53.11
CA GLU A 214 24.38 19.75 53.37
C GLU A 214 24.71 18.25 53.38
N GLY A 215 25.72 17.84 52.59
CA GLY A 215 26.22 16.47 52.57
C GLY A 215 27.09 16.21 51.35
N GLU A 216 28.38 16.53 51.46
CA GLU A 216 29.44 16.11 50.54
C GLU A 216 29.36 14.60 50.26
N HIS A 217 29.21 14.25 48.99
CA HIS A 217 29.77 13.00 48.48
C HIS A 217 30.22 13.25 47.04
N ASP A 218 31.49 13.63 46.93
CA ASP A 218 32.19 13.76 45.66
C ASP A 218 32.11 12.43 44.90
N GLU A 219 31.86 12.52 43.60
CA GLU A 219 31.73 11.38 42.68
C GLU A 219 32.99 10.47 42.69
N ASP A 220 34.11 10.98 43.19
CA ASP A 220 35.38 10.27 43.39
C ASP A 220 35.33 9.20 44.49
N ASP A 221 34.55 9.39 45.57
CA ASP A 221 34.43 8.40 46.65
C ASP A 221 33.52 7.22 46.25
N MET A 222 32.51 7.49 45.41
CA MET A 222 31.66 6.45 44.84
C MET A 222 32.40 5.62 43.77
N MET A 223 33.33 6.23 43.02
CA MET A 223 34.25 5.49 42.13
C MET A 223 35.27 4.63 42.89
N ALA A 224 35.73 5.08 44.06
CA ALA A 224 36.61 4.31 44.93
C ALA A 224 35.89 3.09 45.54
N ALA A 225 34.62 3.24 45.96
CA ALA A 225 33.81 2.14 46.49
C ALA A 225 33.45 1.07 45.45
N MET A 226 33.40 1.43 44.16
CA MET A 226 33.17 0.51 43.03
C MET A 226 34.45 -0.17 42.51
N GLY A 227 35.60 0.04 43.15
CA GLY A 227 36.82 -0.72 42.89
C GLY A 227 37.54 -0.41 41.58
N ILE A 228 37.27 0.74 40.95
CA ILE A 228 37.97 1.18 39.73
C ILE A 228 39.11 2.12 40.11
N THR A 229 40.09 1.60 40.83
CA THR A 229 41.33 2.31 41.13
C THR A 229 42.41 1.89 40.13
N GLY A 230 42.62 2.72 39.10
CA GLY A 230 43.90 2.93 38.40
C GLY A 230 44.65 1.71 37.83
N PHE A 231 44.41 1.39 36.55
CA PHE A 231 45.36 0.60 35.76
C PHE A 231 46.24 1.51 34.89
N GLY A 232 47.45 1.80 35.39
CA GLY A 232 48.62 2.12 34.57
C GLY A 232 48.79 3.57 34.10
N GLY A 233 49.45 4.40 34.91
CA GLY A 233 49.86 5.74 34.51
C GLY A 233 51.12 6.25 35.23
N THR A 234 52.19 5.45 35.28
CA THR A 234 53.50 5.99 35.70
C THR A 234 54.14 6.75 34.53
N LYS A 235 54.25 8.07 34.66
CA LYS A 235 55.54 8.82 34.75
C LYS A 235 55.39 10.25 34.20
N LYS A 236 55.55 11.24 35.09
CA LYS A 236 56.01 12.60 34.74
C LYS A 236 57.26 12.90 35.59
N LYS A 237 58.29 13.37 34.88
CA LYS A 237 59.70 13.58 35.27
C LYS A 237 60.57 12.32 35.28
#